data_AF-N2B9D7-F1
#
_entry.id   AF-N2B9D7-F1
#
_cell.length_a   1.000
_cell.length_b   1.000
_cell.length_c   1.000
_cell.angle_alpha   90.00
_cell.angle_beta   90.00
_cell.angle_gamma   90.00
#
_symmetry.space_group_name_H-M   'P 1'
#
loop_
_entity.id
_entity.type
_entity.pdbx_description
1 polymer ?
#
loop_
_entity_poly.entity_id
_entity_poly.type
_entity_poly.pdbx_seq_one_letter_code
_entity_poly.pdbx_strand_id
1 'polypeptide(L)' 'MTKIHCVVERITYQNPETGYSVLKAHFKGYDGLVPVVGNLLDANVGSVILAEGSWKVDATDKIFFL' A
#
# COMPACT_ATOMS: atom_id res chain seq x y z
N MET A 1 2.86 13.55 7.92
CA MET A 1 2.85 12.27 7.17
C MET A 1 2.67 11.13 8.13
N THR A 2 1.86 10.14 7.77
CA THR A 2 1.62 8.96 8.63
C THR A 2 2.59 7.86 8.23
N LYS A 3 3.32 7.32 9.21
CA LYS A 3 4.19 6.15 9.05
C LYS A 3 3.46 4.92 9.57
N ILE A 4 3.37 3.88 8.76
CA ILE A 4 2.66 2.67 9.14
C ILE A 4 3.35 1.43 8.54
N HIS A 5 3.42 0.36 9.33
CA HIS A 5 3.88 -0.93 8.84
C HIS A 5 2.69 -1.69 8.26
N CYS A 6 2.87 -2.24 7.06
CA CYS A 6 1.89 -3.11 6.45
C CYS A 6 2.58 -4.29 5.76
N VAL A 7 1.82 -5.37 5.60
CA VAL A 7 2.26 -6.57 4.87
C VAL A 7 1.66 -6.50 3.47
N VAL A 8 2.48 -6.64 2.44
CA VAL A 8 2.00 -6.70 1.06
C VAL A 8 1.37 -8.06 0.82
N GLU A 9 0.06 -8.09 0.59
CA GLU A 9 -0.70 -9.33 0.42
C GLU A 9 -0.91 -9.67 -1.06
N ARG A 10 -1.05 -8.64 -1.90
CA ARG A 10 -1.21 -8.82 -3.35
C ARG A 10 -0.75 -7.59 -4.11
N ILE A 11 0.02 -7.78 -5.18
CA ILE A 11 0.38 -6.71 -6.12
C ILE A 11 -0.58 -6.76 -7.30
N THR A 12 -1.24 -5.64 -7.60
CA THR A 12 -2.16 -5.51 -8.75
C THR A 12 -1.42 -5.02 -9.98
N TYR A 13 -0.54 -4.04 -9.80
CA TYR A 13 0.30 -3.48 -10.85
C TYR A 13 1.58 -2.94 -10.23
N GLN A 14 2.68 -3.07 -10.96
CA GLN A 14 3.95 -2.44 -10.63
C GLN A 14 4.64 -2.05 -11.93
N ASN A 15 5.11 -0.81 -11.98
CA ASN A 15 5.97 -0.32 -13.03
C ASN A 15 7.42 -0.35 -12.54
N PRO A 16 8.27 -1.26 -13.03
CA PRO A 16 9.66 -1.37 -12.58
C PRO A 16 10.53 -0.18 -13.03
N GLU A 17 10.14 0.57 -14.08
CA GLU A 17 10.91 1.73 -14.55
C GLU A 17 10.70 2.96 -13.67
N THR A 18 9.49 3.13 -13.13
CA THR A 18 9.12 4.32 -12.35
C THR A 18 8.91 4.06 -10.85
N GLY A 19 8.83 2.79 -10.45
CA GLY A 19 8.47 2.35 -9.10
C GLY A 19 6.97 2.50 -8.76
N TYR A 20 6.14 2.97 -9.70
CA TYR A 20 4.71 3.13 -9.44
C TYR A 20 4.04 1.78 -9.20
N SER A 21 3.39 1.66 -8.04
CA SER A 21 2.82 0.41 -7.53
C SER A 21 1.38 0.61 -7.08
N VAL A 22 0.54 -0.36 -7.43
CA VAL A 22 -0.83 -0.51 -6.94
C VAL A 22 -0.93 -1.90 -6.34
N LEU A 23 -1.15 -1.97 -5.04
CA LEU A 23 -1.17 -3.24 -4.29
C LEU A 23 -2.25 -3.23 -3.22
N LYS A 24 -2.51 -4.39 -2.64
CA LYS A 24 -3.33 -4.58 -1.46
C LYS A 24 -2.43 -5.01 -0.32
N ALA A 25 -2.51 -4.29 0.80
CA ALA A 25 -1.73 -4.58 1.98
C ALA A 25 -2.61 -4.72 3.22
N HIS A 26 -2.16 -5.57 4.14
CA HIS A 26 -2.76 -5.68 5.47
C HIS A 26 -2.08 -4.69 6.43
N PHE A 27 -2.87 -3.81 7.03
CA PHE A 27 -2.39 -2.81 7.97
C PHE A 27 -2.77 -3.24 9.39
N LYS A 28 -1.84 -3.10 10.33
CA LYS A 28 -2.11 -3.42 11.73
C LYS A 28 -3.28 -2.59 12.26
N GLY A 29 -4.33 -3.26 12.74
CA GLY A 29 -5.53 -2.63 13.31
C GLY A 29 -6.61 -2.25 12.29
N TYR A 30 -6.44 -2.61 11.01
CA TYR A 30 -7.49 -2.52 10.00
C TYR A 30 -7.97 -3.91 9.66
N ASP A 31 -9.29 -4.06 9.60
CA ASP A 31 -9.91 -5.30 9.11
C ASP A 31 -9.89 -5.32 7.58
N GLY A 32 -9.44 -6.44 7.01
CA GLY A 32 -9.33 -6.61 5.57
C GLY A 32 -8.06 -6.06 4.92
N LEU A 33 -8.11 -5.96 3.59
CA LEU A 33 -7.02 -5.53 2.73
C LEU A 33 -7.26 -4.11 2.23
N VAL A 34 -6.30 -3.25 2.47
CA VAL A 34 -6.36 -1.84 2.05
C VAL A 34 -5.58 -1.67 0.75
N PRO A 35 -6.16 -1.01 -0.27
CA PRO A 35 -5.42 -0.61 -1.45
C PRO A 35 -4.36 0.46 -1.11
N VAL A 36 -3.14 0.22 -1.58
CA VAL A 36 -2.00 1.13 -1.48
C VAL A 36 -1.58 1.55 -2.88
N VAL A 37 -1.42 2.85 -3.09
CA VAL A 37 -1.07 3.44 -4.38
C VAL A 37 0.07 4.42 -4.17
N GLY A 38 1.11 4.32 -5.00
CA GLY A 38 2.20 5.30 -5.00
C GLY A 38 3.50 4.68 -5.45
N ASN A 39 4.63 5.27 -5.05
CA ASN A 39 5.93 4.84 -5.53
C ASN A 39 6.61 3.91 -4.52
N LEU A 40 6.88 2.67 -4.93
CA LEU A 40 7.51 1.64 -4.12
C LEU A 40 8.54 0.91 -5.00
N LEU A 41 9.83 1.14 -4.69
CA LEU A 41 10.94 0.69 -5.54
C LEU A 41 11.00 -0.83 -5.70
N ASP A 42 10.73 -1.59 -4.64
CA ASP A 42 10.70 -3.04 -4.68
C ASP A 42 9.66 -3.58 -3.68
N ALA A 43 8.52 -4.01 -4.22
CA ALA A 43 7.41 -4.58 -3.46
C ALA A 43 7.34 -6.07 -3.74
N ASN A 44 7.41 -6.89 -2.70
CA ASN A 44 7.23 -8.34 -2.84
C ASN A 44 6.07 -8.79 -1.95
N VAL A 45 5.30 -9.77 -2.42
CA VAL A 45 4.20 -10.35 -1.62
C VAL A 45 4.81 -11.05 -0.39
N GLY A 46 4.21 -10.81 0.78
CA GLY A 46 4.69 -11.27 2.07
C GLY A 46 5.71 -10.35 2.75
N SER A 47 6.21 -9.33 2.05
CA SER A 47 7.14 -8.35 2.65
C SER A 47 6.41 -7.41 3.60
N VAL A 48 7.06 -7.11 4.72
CA VAL A 48 6.67 -6.01 5.60
C VAL A 48 7.33 -4.74 5.08
N ILE A 49 6.54 -3.72 4.77
CA ILE A 49 7.03 -2.41 4.33
C ILE A 49 6.65 -1.33 5.34
N LEU A 50 7.57 -0.37 5.54
CA LEU A 50 7.26 0.89 6.20
C LEU A 50 6.75 1.87 5.13
N ALA A 51 5.45 2.10 5.15
CA ALA A 51 4.78 3.04 4.26
C ALA A 51 4.70 4.40 4.95
N GLU A 52 5.17 5.45 4.28
CA GLU A 52 4.94 6.83 4.69
C GLU A 52 4.00 7.48 3.67
N GLY A 53 2.90 8.06 4.14
CA GLY A 53 1.88 8.53 3.23
C GLY A 53 0.67 9.19 3.90
N SER A 54 -0.42 9.24 3.14
CA SER A 54 -1.69 9.84 3.53
C SER A 54 -2.87 8.94 3.24
N TRP A 55 -3.85 8.96 4.14
CA TRP A 55 -5.11 8.26 3.95
C TRP A 55 -6.05 9.14 3.13
N LYS A 56 -6.66 8.55 2.09
CA LYS A 56 -7.80 9.14 1.39
C LYS A 56 -8.99 8.21 1.54
N VAL A 57 -10.12 8.77 1.96
CA VAL A 57 -11.39 8.05 2.04
C VAL A 57 -12.15 8.33 0.76
N ASP A 58 -12.44 7.30 -0.02
CA ASP A 58 -13.43 7.36 -1.09
C ASP A 58 -14.79 6.86 -0.55
N ALA A 59 -15.87 7.01 -1.31
CA ALA A 59 -17.25 6.78 -0.86
C ALA A 59 -17.49 5.43 -0.16
N THR A 60 -16.66 4.42 -0.44
CA THR A 60 -16.82 3.05 0.09
C THR A 60 -15.57 2.51 0.78
N ASP A 61 -14.36 2.98 0.42
CA ASP A 61 -13.10 2.37 0.84
C ASP A 61 -12.03 3.40 1.24
N LYS A 62 -11.15 2.99 2.15
CA LYS A 62 -9.94 3.75 2.50
C LYS A 62 -8.79 3.32 1.61
N ILE A 63 -8.12 4.29 1.00
CA ILE A 63 -6.94 4.10 0.16
C ILE A 63 -5.75 4.78 0.83
N PHE A 64 -4.60 4.09 0.88
CA PHE A 64 -3.36 4.68 1.36
C PHE A 64 -2.50 5.15 0.18
N PHE A 65 -2.17 6.44 0.16
CA PHE A 65 -1.30 7.03 -0.84
C PHE A 65 0.10 7.22 -0.27
N LEU A 66 1.09 6.56 -0.88
CA LEU A 66 2.52 6.75 -0.60
C LEU A 66 3.00 8.08 -1.19
#